data_AF-A0A2A5M5S7-F1
#
_entry.id   AF-A0A2A5M5S7-F1
#
_cell.length_a   1.000
_cell.length_b   1.000
_cell.length_c   1.000
_cell.angle_alpha   90.00
_cell.angle_beta   90.00
_cell.angle_gamma   90.00
#
_symmetry.space_group_name_H-M   'P 1'
#
loop_
_entity.id
_entity.type
_entity.pdbx_description
1 polymer ?
#
loop_
_entity_poly.entity_id
_entity_poly.type
_entity_poly.pdbx_seq_one_letter_code
_entity_poly.pdbx_strand_id
1 'polypeptide(L)' 'KEIKVGDIITLHFIEYTQKYKVLAIPSTKSIPKNAQNEYVVKL' A
#
# COMPACT_ATOMS: atom_id res chain seq x y z
N LYS A 1 -14.65 -6.73 0.20
CA LYS A 1 -13.73 -6.58 -0.94
C LYS A 1 -12.36 -7.05 -0.48
N GLU A 2 -11.91 -8.21 -0.96
CA GLU A 2 -10.56 -8.71 -0.69
C GLU A 2 -9.58 -7.97 -1.61
N ILE A 3 -8.59 -7.31 -1.01
CA ILE A 3 -7.47 -6.72 -1.73
C ILE A 3 -6.54 -7.87 -2.11
N LYS A 4 -5.90 -7.82 -3.28
CA LYS A 4 -4.92 -8.83 -3.70
C LYS A 4 -3.54 -8.20 -3.85
N VAL A 5 -2.51 -9.03 -3.77
CA VAL A 5 -1.15 -8.65 -4.11
C VAL A 5 -1.10 -8.25 -5.58
N GLY A 6 -0.53 -7.08 -5.88
CA GLY A 6 -0.46 -6.49 -7.21
C GLY A 6 -1.49 -5.39 -7.47
N ASP A 7 -2.42 -5.15 -6.54
CA ASP A 7 -3.43 -4.09 -6.67
C ASP A 7 -2.79 -2.70 -6.58
N ILE A 8 -3.37 -1.72 -7.27
CA ILE A 8 -2.85 -0.35 -7.30
C ILE A 8 -3.84 0.54 -6.57
N ILE A 9 -3.41 1.05 -5.42
CA ILE A 9 -4.17 2.02 -4.64
C ILE A 9 -3.71 3.43 -4.99
N THR A 10 -4.64 4.36 -5.08
CA THR A 10 -4.32 5.78 -5.26
C THR A 10 -4.72 6.53 -4.01
N LEU A 11 -3.75 7.16 -3.36
CA LEU A 11 -4.02 8.08 -2.26
C LEU A 11 -4.21 9.47 -2.86
N HIS A 12 -5.41 10.02 -2.63
CA HIS A 12 -5.70 11.41 -2.93
C HIS A 12 -5.37 12.23 -1.67
N PHE A 13 -4.26 12.96 -1.74
CA PHE A 13 -3.97 14.02 -0.78
C PHE A 13 -4.61 15.32 -1.28
N ILE A 14 -4.69 16.30 -0.40
CA ILE A 14 -5.32 17.59 -0.70
C ILE A 14 -4.52 18.35 -1.78
N GLU A 15 -3.20 18.20 -1.78
CA GLU A 15 -2.28 18.88 -2.73
C GLU A 15 -1.87 18.02 -3.93
N TYR A 16 -1.87 16.70 -3.80
CA TYR A 16 -1.40 15.80 -4.86
C TYR A 16 -2.04 14.42 -4.77
N THR A 17 -1.92 13.64 -5.83
CA THR A 17 -2.32 12.24 -5.83
C THR A 17 -1.06 11.39 -5.92
N GLN A 18 -0.97 10.35 -5.08
CA GLN A 18 0.15 9.42 -5.13
C GLN A 18 -0.36 8.00 -5.27
N LYS A 19 0.21 7.29 -6.25
CA LYS A 19 -0.15 5.91 -6.55
C LYS A 19 0.80 4.99 -5.81
N TYR A 20 0.25 3.92 -5.27
CA TYR A 20 1.01 2.87 -4.60
C TYR A 20 0.56 1.52 -5.13
N LYS A 21 1.52 0.63 -5.32
CA LYS A 21 1.25 -0.75 -5.68
C LYS A 21 1.43 -1.65 -4.47
N VAL A 22 0.42 -2.46 -4.19
CA VAL A 22 0.42 -3.46 -3.13
C VAL A 22 1.33 -4.62 -3.56
N LEU A 23 2.39 -4.87 -2.82
CA LEU A 23 3.36 -5.94 -3.03
C LEU A 23 3.09 -7.15 -2.14
N ALA A 24 2.51 -6.95 -0.97
CA ALA A 24 2.16 -8.01 -0.04
C ALA A 24 0.99 -7.56 0.82
N ILE A 25 0.19 -8.51 1.31
CA ILE A 25 -0.86 -8.24 2.27
C ILE A 25 -0.43 -8.85 3.60
N PRO A 26 -0.24 -8.04 4.65
CA PRO A 26 0.05 -8.58 5.96
C PRO A 26 -1.17 -9.35 6.48
N SER A 27 -0.95 -10.57 6.99
CA SER A 27 -1.99 -11.29 7.74
C SER A 27 -2.19 -10.72 9.15
N THR A 28 -1.35 -9.77 9.57
CA THR A 28 -1.38 -9.13 10.88
C THR A 28 -2.06 -7.75 10.81
N LYS A 29 -2.78 -7.39 11.87
CA LYS A 29 -3.53 -6.12 11.98
C LYS A 29 -2.65 -4.87 11.96
N SER A 30 -1.36 -5.01 12.26
CA SER A 30 -0.40 -3.90 12.30
C SER A 30 0.92 -4.38 11.73
N ILE A 31 1.46 -3.58 10.82
CA ILE A 31 2.79 -3.73 10.25
C ILE A 31 3.61 -2.52 10.65
N PRO A 32 4.85 -2.72 11.12
CA PRO A 32 5.72 -1.62 11.47
C PRO A 32 6.01 -0.75 10.24
N LYS A 33 6.09 0.57 10.42
CA LYS A 33 6.40 1.54 9.35
C LYS A 33 7.65 1.16 8.54
N ASN A 34 8.64 0.54 9.18
CA ASN A 34 9.87 0.11 8.53
C ASN A 34 9.63 -0.97 7.45
N ALA A 35 8.67 -1.87 7.71
CA ALA A 35 8.29 -2.93 6.79
C ALA A 35 7.27 -2.46 5.74
N GLN A 36 6.74 -1.23 5.84
CA GLN A 36 5.75 -0.71 4.88
C GLN A 36 6.24 -0.77 3.43
N ASN A 37 7.55 -0.58 3.20
CA ASN A 37 8.18 -0.70 1.87
C ASN A 37 8.08 -2.11 1.27
N GLU A 38 7.92 -3.15 2.09
CA GLU A 38 7.76 -4.54 1.64
C GLU A 38 6.30 -4.84 1.22
N TYR A 39 5.34 -4.07 1.72
CA TYR A 39 3.92 -4.26 1.44
C TYR A 39 3.39 -3.30 0.39
N VAL A 40 3.95 -2.09 0.27
CA VAL A 40 3.53 -1.10 -0.72
C VAL A 40 4.73 -0.36 -1.31
N VAL A 41 4.73 -0.17 -2.63
CA VAL A 41 5.74 0.64 -3.33
C VAL A 41 5.08 1.85 -3.98
N LYS A 42 5.70 3.02 -3.84
CA LYS A 42 5.26 4.26 -4.51
C LYS A 42 5.57 4.19 -6.01
N LEU A 43 4.62 4.65 -6.83
CA LEU A 43 4.77 4.84 -8.28
C LEU A 43 5.01 6.31 -8.61
#